data_AF-A0A0N1G528-F1
#
_entry.id   AF-A0A0N1G528-F1
#
_cell.length_a   1.000
_cell.length_b   1.000
_cell.length_c   1.000
_cell.angle_alpha   90.00
_cell.angle_beta   90.00
_cell.angle_gamma   90.00
#
_symmetry.space_group_name_H-M   'P 1'
#
loop_
_entity.id
_entity.type
_entity.pdbx_description
1 polymer ?
#
loop_
_entity_poly.entity_id
_entity_poly.type
_entity_poly.pdbx_seq_one_letter_code
_entity_poly.pdbx_strand_id
1 'polypeptide(L)'
;MSAEPFDEHTVTAFVADATAALSLHNAQPWTFRYFRGTGVPRLYADLERALPRTDSEKRALHPDRGTALFNLGVADAAAGPAPEARLLPDPADAEFLAEAHLHGTASADKALAPLRSTIHRRHSSRHPFHDEGIPAVVQERLYYAIPSTASRRSAPLRARRRGVVA
;
A
#
# COMPACT_ATOMS: atom_id res chain seq x y z
N MET A 1 -14.60 -4.91 24.00
CA MET A 1 -15.76 -4.72 23.12
C MET A 1 -15.25 -4.89 21.70
N SER A 2 -15.55 -6.02 21.06
CA SER A 2 -15.21 -6.22 19.65
C SER A 2 -16.08 -5.27 18.82
N ALA A 3 -15.46 -4.44 17.97
CA ALA A 3 -16.22 -3.63 17.03
C ALA A 3 -17.03 -4.56 16.11
N GLU A 4 -18.26 -4.18 15.76
CA GLU A 4 -18.99 -4.90 14.73
C GLU A 4 -18.22 -4.79 13.40
N PRO A 5 -18.12 -5.89 12.63
CA PRO A 5 -17.44 -5.85 11.35
C PRO A 5 -18.18 -4.92 10.39
N PHE A 6 -17.43 -4.20 9.55
CA PHE A 6 -18.02 -3.40 8.47
C PHE A 6 -18.94 -4.24 7.58
N ASP A 7 -20.02 -3.61 7.13
CA ASP A 7 -20.88 -4.20 6.12
C ASP A 7 -20.11 -4.45 4.80
N GLU A 8 -20.67 -5.34 3.98
CA GLU A 8 -20.04 -5.75 2.72
C GLU A 8 -19.86 -4.60 1.72
N HIS A 9 -20.75 -3.62 1.73
CA HIS A 9 -20.66 -2.48 0.83
C HIS A 9 -19.45 -1.60 1.17
N THR A 10 -19.26 -1.34 2.47
CA THR A 10 -18.13 -0.57 2.99
C THR A 10 -16.81 -1.27 2.72
N VAL A 11 -16.72 -2.58 2.98
CA VAL A 11 -15.50 -3.35 2.68
C VAL A 11 -15.21 -3.38 1.18
N THR A 12 -16.24 -3.49 0.34
CA THR A 12 -16.09 -3.45 -1.13
C THR A 12 -15.51 -2.11 -1.58
N ALA A 13 -15.97 -0.98 -1.01
CA ALA A 13 -15.42 0.34 -1.30
C ALA A 13 -13.95 0.46 -0.88
N PHE A 14 -13.57 -0.12 0.27
CA PHE A 14 -12.17 -0.11 0.72
C PHE A 14 -11.28 -0.97 -0.17
N VAL A 15 -11.76 -2.12 -0.62
CA VAL A 15 -11.05 -2.95 -1.60
C VAL A 15 -10.90 -2.21 -2.93
N ALA A 16 -11.91 -1.47 -3.38
CA ALA A 16 -11.80 -0.65 -4.59
C ALA A 16 -10.75 0.46 -4.47
N ASP A 17 -10.63 1.08 -3.29
CA ASP A 17 -9.54 2.03 -3.00
C ASP A 17 -8.17 1.31 -2.99
N ALA A 18 -8.10 0.11 -2.42
CA ALA A 18 -6.90 -0.70 -2.37
C ALA A 18 -6.40 -1.14 -3.77
N THR A 19 -7.31 -1.48 -4.69
CA THR A 19 -6.95 -1.92 -6.05
C THR A 19 -6.46 -0.78 -6.95
N ALA A 20 -6.67 0.48 -6.59
CA ALA A 20 -6.05 1.63 -7.25
C ALA A 20 -4.55 1.79 -6.94
N ALA A 21 -3.98 0.88 -6.15
CA ALA A 21 -2.56 0.81 -5.86
C ALA A 21 -1.72 0.67 -7.14
N LEU A 22 -0.50 1.21 -7.07
CA LEU A 22 0.48 1.00 -8.12
C LEU A 22 0.91 -0.47 -8.12
N SER A 23 1.04 -1.05 -9.31
CA SER A 23 1.66 -2.35 -9.50
C SER A 23 2.56 -2.35 -10.72
N LEU A 24 3.53 -3.27 -10.78
CA LEU A 24 4.38 -3.43 -11.95
C LEU A 24 3.51 -3.73 -13.20
N HIS A 25 3.74 -2.98 -14.28
CA HIS A 25 2.94 -3.03 -15.53
C HIS A 25 1.41 -2.95 -15.33
N ASN A 26 0.94 -2.44 -14.19
CA ASN A 26 -0.46 -2.48 -13.80
C ASN A 26 -1.06 -3.91 -13.82
N ALA A 27 -0.24 -4.95 -13.61
CA ALA A 27 -0.67 -6.34 -13.60
C ALA A 27 -1.64 -6.67 -12.44
N GLN A 28 -1.55 -5.91 -11.34
CA GLN A 28 -2.35 -6.07 -10.12
C GLN A 28 -2.36 -7.54 -9.65
N PRO A 29 -1.18 -8.11 -9.32
CA PRO A 29 -1.02 -9.55 -9.11
C PRO A 29 -1.46 -9.98 -7.71
N TRP A 30 -2.65 -9.55 -7.31
CA TRP A 30 -3.19 -9.79 -5.98
C TRP A 30 -4.69 -10.07 -6.05
N THR A 31 -5.18 -10.85 -5.09
CA THR A 31 -6.59 -11.13 -4.89
C THR A 31 -6.99 -10.80 -3.45
N PHE A 32 -8.04 -10.00 -3.30
CA PHE A 32 -8.66 -9.76 -2.00
C PHE A 32 -9.73 -10.81 -1.71
N ARG A 33 -9.72 -11.35 -0.48
CA ARG A 33 -10.76 -12.25 0.02
C ARG A 33 -11.26 -11.72 1.36
N TYR A 34 -12.57 -11.51 1.48
CA TYR A 34 -13.18 -11.04 2.72
C TYR A 34 -13.76 -12.20 3.53
N PHE A 35 -13.28 -12.37 4.75
CA PHE A 35 -13.73 -13.45 5.65
C PHE A 35 -14.81 -12.91 6.58
N ARG A 36 -16.08 -13.03 6.19
CA ARG A 36 -17.23 -12.49 6.94
C ARG A 36 -17.28 -12.93 8.41
N GLY A 37 -16.88 -14.18 8.70
CA GLY A 37 -16.86 -14.69 10.07
C GLY A 37 -15.88 -13.98 11.01
N THR A 38 -14.81 -13.39 10.46
CA THR A 38 -13.81 -12.63 11.23
C THR A 38 -13.83 -11.14 10.94
N GLY A 39 -14.54 -10.69 9.89
CA GLY A 39 -14.51 -9.29 9.43
C GLY A 39 -13.17 -8.86 8.83
N VAL A 40 -12.33 -9.81 8.40
CA VAL A 40 -10.95 -9.54 7.98
C VAL A 40 -10.80 -9.68 6.46
N PRO A 41 -10.47 -8.59 5.73
CA PRO A 41 -9.92 -8.69 4.40
C PRO A 41 -8.50 -9.28 4.42
N ARG A 42 -8.30 -10.30 3.59
CA ARG A 42 -7.00 -10.93 3.34
C ARG A 42 -6.56 -10.70 1.91
N LEU A 43 -5.26 -10.51 1.73
CA LEU A 43 -4.60 -10.28 0.47
C LEU A 43 -3.75 -11.50 0.13
N TYR A 44 -4.02 -12.08 -1.03
CA TYR A 44 -3.29 -13.20 -1.59
C TYR A 44 -2.56 -12.80 -2.87
N ALA A 45 -1.44 -13.45 -3.17
CA ALA A 45 -0.80 -13.35 -4.47
C ALA A 45 -1.71 -13.98 -5.53
N ASP A 46 -1.83 -13.32 -6.68
CA ASP A 46 -2.40 -13.91 -7.89
C ASP A 46 -1.25 -14.23 -8.84
N LEU A 47 -0.80 -15.48 -8.83
CA LEU A 47 0.33 -15.92 -9.65
C LEU A 47 -0.01 -16.05 -11.13
N GLU A 48 -1.30 -16.09 -11.51
CA GLU A 48 -1.70 -16.07 -12.92
C GLU A 48 -1.40 -14.71 -13.57
N ARG A 49 -1.36 -13.66 -12.75
CA ARG A 49 -0.97 -12.30 -13.13
C ARG A 49 0.52 -12.00 -12.95
N ALA A 50 1.31 -13.01 -12.60
CA ALA A 50 2.75 -12.85 -12.48
C ALA A 50 3.40 -12.49 -13.82
N LEU A 51 4.53 -11.78 -13.77
CA LEU A 51 5.25 -11.31 -14.95
C LEU A 51 6.62 -12.01 -15.05
N PRO A 52 6.67 -13.32 -15.37
CA PRO A 52 7.90 -14.12 -15.23
C PRO A 52 9.08 -13.64 -16.09
N ARG A 53 8.82 -12.87 -17.16
CA ARG A 53 9.87 -12.26 -17.99
C ARG A 53 10.48 -11.01 -17.37
N THR A 54 9.68 -10.20 -16.68
CA THR A 54 10.11 -8.92 -16.10
C THR A 54 10.51 -9.09 -14.62
N ASP A 55 9.86 -10.02 -13.92
CA ASP A 55 10.00 -10.28 -12.49
C ASP A 55 9.98 -11.80 -12.24
N SER A 56 11.04 -12.47 -12.67
CA SER A 56 11.20 -13.93 -12.55
C SER A 56 11.21 -14.41 -11.10
N GLU A 57 11.72 -13.58 -10.19
CA GLU A 57 11.79 -13.85 -8.75
C GLU A 57 10.54 -13.39 -8.00
N LYS A 58 9.52 -12.84 -8.69
CA LYS A 58 8.26 -12.35 -8.11
C LYS A 58 8.45 -11.30 -7.01
N ARG A 59 9.56 -10.55 -7.07
CA ARG A 59 9.90 -9.53 -6.06
C ARG A 59 8.92 -8.37 -6.08
N ALA A 60 8.31 -8.07 -7.22
CA ALA A 60 7.35 -6.99 -7.37
C ALA A 60 6.08 -7.23 -6.55
N LEU A 61 5.74 -8.48 -6.22
CA LEU A 61 4.60 -8.80 -5.33
C LEU A 61 4.71 -8.09 -3.96
N HIS A 62 5.92 -7.84 -3.47
CA HIS A 62 6.17 -7.27 -2.14
C HIS A 62 5.98 -5.74 -2.02
N PRO A 63 6.49 -4.89 -2.92
CA PRO A 63 6.13 -3.46 -2.94
C PRO A 63 4.67 -3.25 -3.38
N ASP A 64 4.17 -4.09 -4.28
CA ASP A 64 2.81 -4.05 -4.81
C ASP A 64 1.77 -4.26 -3.69
N ARG A 65 1.92 -5.33 -2.88
CA ARG A 65 1.08 -5.53 -1.69
C ARG A 65 1.15 -4.38 -0.68
N GLY A 66 2.33 -3.77 -0.51
CA GLY A 66 2.53 -2.69 0.45
C GLY A 66 1.71 -1.46 0.07
N THR A 67 1.67 -1.16 -1.23
CA THR A 67 0.87 -0.05 -1.76
C THR A 67 -0.63 -0.35 -1.66
N ALA A 68 -1.06 -1.58 -1.93
CA ALA A 68 -2.45 -1.99 -1.78
C ALA A 68 -2.94 -1.89 -0.33
N LEU A 69 -2.13 -2.35 0.64
CA LEU A 69 -2.44 -2.25 2.06
C LEU A 69 -2.41 -0.81 2.56
N PHE A 70 -1.51 0.03 2.03
CA PHE A 70 -1.49 1.45 2.35
C PHE A 70 -2.79 2.13 1.93
N ASN A 71 -3.25 1.90 0.69
CA ASN A 71 -4.53 2.45 0.21
C ASN A 71 -5.71 1.92 1.03
N LEU A 72 -5.71 0.64 1.40
CA LEU A 72 -6.71 0.06 2.31
C LEU A 72 -6.70 0.77 3.67
N GLY A 73 -5.51 1.05 4.21
CA GLY A 73 -5.31 1.81 5.44
C GLY A 73 -5.84 3.23 5.37
N VAL A 74 -5.61 3.91 4.25
CA VAL A 74 -6.17 5.24 3.97
C VAL A 74 -7.70 5.20 3.90
N ALA A 75 -8.28 4.18 3.27
CA ALA A 75 -9.72 4.02 3.15
C ALA A 75 -10.41 3.83 4.51
N ASP A 76 -9.84 2.96 5.35
CA ASP A 76 -10.32 2.67 6.69
C ASP A 76 -10.12 3.87 7.65
N ALA A 77 -8.94 4.52 7.63
CA ALA A 77 -8.68 5.72 8.42
C ALA A 77 -9.65 6.88 8.12
N ALA A 78 -10.19 6.95 6.90
CA ALA A 78 -11.21 7.92 6.54
C ALA A 78 -12.62 7.56 7.05
N ALA A 79 -12.87 6.29 7.37
CA ALA A 79 -14.14 5.80 7.90
C ALA A 79 -14.16 5.70 9.44
N GLY A 80 -13.00 5.67 10.10
CA GLY A 80 -12.93 5.52 11.55
C GLY A 80 -11.53 5.10 12.05
N PRO A 81 -11.42 4.45 13.23
CA PRO A 81 -10.13 3.99 13.76
C PRO A 81 -9.39 3.07 12.76
N ALA A 82 -8.07 3.28 12.62
CA ALA A 82 -7.28 2.76 11.50
C ALA A 82 -6.98 1.25 11.60
N PRO A 83 -6.67 0.60 10.48
CA PRO A 83 -6.52 -0.83 10.46
C PRO A 83 -5.15 -1.24 10.98
N GLU A 84 -5.12 -2.41 11.62
CA GLU A 84 -3.87 -3.10 11.91
C GLU A 84 -3.60 -4.10 10.78
N ALA A 85 -2.59 -3.82 9.97
CA ALA A 85 -2.16 -4.72 8.89
C ALA A 85 -1.07 -5.67 9.38
N ARG A 86 -1.27 -6.97 9.18
CA ARG A 86 -0.28 -8.01 9.44
C ARG A 86 0.27 -8.54 8.13
N LEU A 87 1.57 -8.36 7.89
CA LEU A 87 2.27 -8.82 6.69
C LEU A 87 2.79 -10.24 6.86
N LEU A 88 2.73 -11.04 5.79
CA LEU A 88 3.17 -12.44 5.77
C LEU A 88 2.74 -13.21 7.03
N PRO A 89 1.43 -13.21 7.32
CA PRO A 89 0.88 -13.74 8.56
C PRO A 89 1.11 -15.25 8.76
N ASP A 90 1.29 -15.99 7.68
CA ASP A 90 1.54 -17.43 7.69
C ASP A 90 2.83 -17.76 6.92
N PRO A 91 3.90 -18.23 7.58
CA PRO A 91 5.14 -18.61 6.89
C PRO A 91 5.00 -19.87 6.04
N ALA A 92 3.96 -20.68 6.23
CA ALA A 92 3.70 -21.89 5.44
C ALA A 92 2.95 -21.58 4.13
N ASP A 93 2.29 -20.43 4.04
CA ASP A 93 1.56 -19.97 2.86
C ASP A 93 2.22 -18.71 2.28
N ALA A 94 3.12 -18.90 1.32
CA ALA A 94 3.83 -17.82 0.65
C ALA A 94 2.91 -16.92 -0.20
N GLU A 95 1.72 -17.41 -0.57
CA GLU A 95 0.73 -16.63 -1.31
C GLU A 95 -0.11 -15.77 -0.38
N PHE A 96 -0.19 -16.07 0.91
CA PHE A 96 -0.86 -15.24 1.90
C PHE A 96 -0.01 -14.02 2.26
N LEU A 97 -0.20 -12.94 1.49
CA LEU A 97 0.65 -11.76 1.54
C LEU A 97 0.41 -10.90 2.78
N ALA A 98 -0.85 -10.74 3.19
CA ALA A 98 -1.23 -9.93 4.34
C ALA A 98 -2.70 -10.12 4.73
N GLU A 99 -3.04 -9.71 5.95
CA GLU A 99 -4.42 -9.48 6.38
C GLU A 99 -4.53 -8.11 7.05
N ALA A 100 -5.69 -7.48 6.94
CA ALA A 100 -5.96 -6.20 7.57
C ALA A 100 -7.14 -6.32 8.53
N HIS A 101 -6.89 -6.00 9.79
CA HIS A 101 -7.90 -5.92 10.84
C HIS A 101 -8.46 -4.51 10.81
N LEU A 102 -9.63 -4.36 10.18
CA LEU A 102 -10.38 -3.11 10.13
C LEU A 102 -10.84 -2.73 11.54
N HIS A 103 -10.95 -1.44 11.85
CA HIS A 103 -11.22 -0.95 13.22
C HIS A 103 -10.15 -1.36 14.24
N GLY A 104 -8.87 -1.24 13.88
CA GLY A 104 -7.79 -1.45 14.83
C GLY A 104 -7.92 -0.54 16.07
N THR A 105 -7.41 -1.01 17.21
CA THR A 105 -7.42 -0.23 18.47
C THR A 105 -6.35 0.87 18.50
N ALA A 106 -5.48 0.91 17.49
CA ALA A 106 -4.48 1.94 17.32
C ALA A 106 -5.14 3.28 16.97
N SER A 107 -4.66 4.37 17.58
CA SER A 107 -5.06 5.71 17.14
C SER A 107 -4.80 5.82 15.66
N ALA A 108 -5.86 6.05 14.88
CA ALA A 108 -5.72 6.29 13.46
C ALA A 108 -4.69 7.40 13.25
N ASP A 109 -3.75 7.17 12.33
CA ASP A 109 -2.95 8.28 11.83
C ASP A 109 -3.91 9.20 11.07
N LYS A 110 -4.38 10.24 11.77
CA LYS A 110 -5.36 11.19 11.24
C LYS A 110 -4.85 11.87 9.96
N ALA A 111 -3.54 11.84 9.71
CA ALA A 111 -2.95 12.34 8.47
C ALA A 111 -3.29 11.49 7.24
N LEU A 112 -3.71 10.23 7.40
CA LEU A 112 -4.06 9.34 6.29
C LEU A 112 -5.45 9.64 5.72
N ALA A 113 -6.43 9.98 6.56
CA ALA A 113 -7.82 10.18 6.13
C ALA A 113 -7.98 11.17 4.94
N PRO A 114 -7.30 12.34 4.92
CA PRO A 114 -7.36 13.26 3.77
C PRO A 114 -6.86 12.67 2.45
N LEU A 115 -5.95 11.68 2.50
CA LEU A 115 -5.34 11.07 1.31
C LEU A 115 -6.33 10.24 0.50
N ARG A 116 -7.45 9.79 1.07
CA ARG A 116 -8.44 8.97 0.36
C ARG A 116 -8.95 9.63 -0.90
N SER A 117 -9.18 10.94 -0.85
CA SER A 117 -9.61 11.76 -2.00
C SER A 117 -8.60 11.77 -3.16
N THR A 118 -7.34 11.39 -2.91
CA THR A 118 -6.26 11.41 -3.92
C THR A 118 -6.05 10.07 -4.61
N ILE A 119 -6.54 8.96 -4.02
CA ILE A 119 -6.28 7.59 -4.49
C ILE A 119 -6.66 7.44 -5.98
N HIS A 120 -7.89 7.79 -6.34
CA HIS A 120 -8.40 7.65 -7.70
C HIS A 120 -7.99 8.79 -8.64
N ARG A 121 -7.43 9.88 -8.10
CA ARG A 121 -6.89 11.01 -8.89
C ARG A 121 -5.44 10.79 -9.30
N ARG A 122 -4.74 9.86 -8.64
CA ARG A 122 -3.33 9.58 -8.88
C ARG A 122 -3.17 8.82 -10.20
N HIS A 123 -2.26 9.29 -11.05
CA HIS A 123 -1.86 8.59 -12.26
C HIS A 123 -0.33 8.60 -12.42
N SER A 124 0.21 7.54 -13.03
CA SER A 124 1.63 7.50 -13.39
C SER A 124 1.83 8.22 -14.74
N SER A 125 2.41 9.41 -14.72
CA SER A 125 2.76 10.14 -15.95
C SER A 125 4.08 9.62 -16.53
N ARG A 126 4.11 9.43 -17.85
CA ARG A 126 5.33 9.16 -18.64
C ARG A 126 5.73 10.34 -19.52
N HIS A 127 5.02 11.47 -19.38
CA HIS A 127 5.38 12.70 -20.06
C HIS A 127 6.61 13.33 -19.39
N PRO A 128 7.45 14.07 -20.15
CA PRO A 128 8.51 14.86 -19.56
C PRO A 128 7.95 15.81 -18.49
N PHE A 129 8.64 15.91 -17.36
CA PHE A 129 8.38 16.93 -16.37
C PHE A 129 9.18 18.19 -16.71
N HIS A 130 8.70 19.36 -16.28
CA HIS A 130 9.47 20.59 -16.38
C HIS A 130 10.72 20.50 -15.50
N ASP A 131 11.81 21.14 -15.94
CA ASP A 131 13.06 21.25 -15.17
C ASP A 131 12.93 22.32 -14.08
N GLU A 132 11.89 22.20 -13.26
CA GLU A 132 11.64 23.04 -12.10
C GLU A 132 12.01 22.26 -10.84
N GLY A 133 12.93 22.81 -10.05
CA GLY A 133 13.34 22.20 -8.80
C GLY A 133 12.18 22.17 -7.80
N ILE A 134 11.95 21.02 -7.15
CA ILE A 134 11.02 20.94 -6.03
C ILE A 134 11.57 21.80 -4.88
N PRO A 135 10.81 22.75 -4.31
CA PRO A 135 11.30 23.58 -3.21
C PRO A 135 11.83 22.74 -2.03
N ALA A 136 12.96 23.13 -1.43
CA ALA A 136 13.62 22.35 -0.37
C ALA A 136 12.69 22.01 0.81
N VAL A 137 11.83 22.96 1.19
CA VAL A 137 10.82 22.76 2.24
C VAL A 137 9.82 21.64 1.91
N VAL A 138 9.47 21.47 0.63
CA VAL A 138 8.59 20.39 0.18
C VAL A 138 9.35 19.06 0.22
N GLN A 139 10.60 19.02 -0.22
CA GLN A 139 11.44 17.81 -0.15
C GLN A 139 11.62 17.34 1.30
N GLU A 140 11.88 18.29 2.22
CA GLU A 140 12.03 18.01 3.64
C GLU A 140 10.74 17.46 4.24
N ARG A 141 9.59 18.09 3.94
CA ARG A 141 8.28 17.59 4.37
C ARG A 141 8.01 16.19 3.85
N LEU A 142 8.32 15.90 2.59
CA LEU A 142 8.15 14.56 2.01
C LEU A 142 9.07 13.53 2.69
N TYR A 143 10.30 13.91 3.01
CA TYR A 143 11.25 13.03 3.69
C TYR A 143 10.77 12.65 5.10
N TYR A 144 10.29 13.64 5.88
CA TYR A 144 9.82 13.41 7.24
C TYR A 144 8.38 12.89 7.32
N ALA A 145 7.60 12.98 6.25
CA ALA A 145 6.25 12.43 6.19
C ALA A 145 6.20 10.90 6.06
N ILE A 146 7.34 10.22 5.90
CA ILE A 146 7.40 8.76 5.88
C ILE A 146 7.03 8.23 7.29
N PRO A 147 5.90 7.54 7.46
CA PRO A 147 5.48 7.06 8.77
C PRO A 147 6.53 6.12 9.36
N SER A 148 6.82 6.26 10.66
CA SER A 148 7.79 5.43 11.39
C SER A 148 7.43 3.92 11.38
N THR A 149 6.18 3.58 11.08
CA THR A 149 5.69 2.22 10.87
C THR A 149 6.32 1.52 9.66
N ALA A 150 6.81 2.26 8.65
CA ALA A 150 7.60 1.71 7.54
C ALA A 150 9.08 1.48 7.90
N SER A 151 9.52 1.95 9.07
CA SER A 151 10.95 2.05 9.42
C SER A 151 11.51 0.85 10.20
N ARG A 152 10.70 -0.18 10.51
CA ARG A 152 11.30 -1.45 10.98
C ARG A 152 11.89 -2.21 9.79
N ARG A 153 13.11 -1.80 9.37
CA ARG A 153 14.13 -2.51 8.55
C ARG A 153 14.45 -1.96 7.16
N SER A 154 14.60 -0.64 6.99
CA SER A 154 15.34 -0.13 5.83
C SER A 154 16.29 1.00 6.23
N ALA A 155 17.59 0.67 6.24
CA ALA A 155 18.66 1.65 6.34
C ALA A 155 18.62 2.61 5.13
N PRO A 156 19.00 3.89 5.28
CA PRO A 156 18.92 4.86 4.19
C PRO A 156 19.82 4.46 3.02
N LEU A 157 19.23 4.34 1.83
CA LEU A 157 19.95 4.15 0.58
C LEU A 157 20.72 5.45 0.26
N ARG A 158 22.04 5.46 0.47
CA ARG A 158 22.89 6.56 -0.02
C ARG A 158 22.94 6.50 -1.55
N ALA A 159 22.22 7.41 -2.20
CA ALA A 159 22.36 7.64 -3.63
C ALA A 159 23.79 8.15 -3.93
N ARG A 160 24.66 7.27 -4.45
CA ARG A 160 25.94 7.70 -5.02
C ARG A 160 25.67 8.26 -6.42
N ARG A 161 25.82 9.58 -6.58
CA ARG A 161 25.95 10.21 -7.90
C ARG A 161 27.19 9.61 -8.58
N ARG A 162 27.00 8.81 -9.64
CA ARG A 162 28.08 8.58 -10.61
C ARG A 162 28.00 9.73 -11.61
N GLY A 163 28.99 10.62 -11.56
CA GLY A 163 29.23 11.58 -12.61
C GLY A 163 29.59 10.85 -13.89
N VAL A 164 28.91 11.19 -14.98
CA VAL A 164 29.38 10.93 -16.33
C VAL A 164 30.22 12.15 -16.69
N VAL A 165 31.52 11.94 -16.84
CA VAL A 165 32.39 12.87 -17.58
C VAL A 165 32.46 12.34 -19.01
N ALA A 166 32.39 13.28 -19.95
CA ALA A 166 32.42 13.07 -21.40
C ALA A 166 33.64 12.28 -21.90
#